data_AF-A0AAW7B2A0-F1
#
_entry.id   AF-A0AAW7B2A0-F1
#
_cell.length_a   1.000
_cell.length_b   1.000
_cell.length_c   1.000
_cell.angle_alpha   90.00
_cell.angle_beta   90.00
_cell.angle_gamma   90.00
#
_symmetry.space_group_name_H-M   'P 1'
#
loop_
_entity.id
_entity.type
_entity.pdbx_description
1 polymer ?
#
loop_
_entity_poly.entity_id
_entity_poly.type
_entity_poly.pdbx_seq_one_letter_code
_entity_poly.pdbx_strand_id
1 'polypeptide(L)'
;MTQFQSFQVFPDIPKPLSFLGTLSHNLWWSWNQSAIELFRRIDPLLWDELGWNAIAFMARVSQARLNELASDNSYLAHLDQVKRRFTNRVHAS
;
A
#
# COMPACT_ATOMS: atom_id res chain seq x y z
N MET A 1 4.07 29.83 -16.57
CA MET A 1 4.55 28.60 -15.92
C MET A 1 3.35 27.69 -15.75
N THR A 2 3.25 26.63 -16.55
CA THR A 2 2.08 25.74 -16.53
C THR A 2 2.18 24.86 -15.28
N GLN A 3 1.23 25.02 -14.35
CA GLN A 3 1.16 24.22 -13.15
C GLN A 3 0.56 22.86 -13.52
N PHE A 4 1.40 21.84 -13.61
CA PHE A 4 0.95 20.46 -13.75
C PHE A 4 0.48 19.97 -12.38
N GLN A 5 -0.83 19.81 -12.22
CA GLN A 5 -1.40 19.08 -11.08
C GLN A 5 -1.61 17.63 -11.52
N SER A 6 -0.72 16.73 -11.08
CA SER A 6 -0.88 15.30 -11.27
C SER A 6 -1.95 14.77 -10.31
N PHE A 7 -3.16 14.55 -10.82
CA PHE A 7 -4.19 13.79 -10.11
C PHE A 7 -3.90 12.30 -10.31
N GLN A 8 -3.38 11.64 -9.28
CA GLN A 8 -3.17 10.20 -9.31
C GLN A 8 -4.51 9.51 -9.03
N VAL A 9 -5.08 8.87 -10.06
CA VAL A 9 -6.29 8.04 -9.91
C VAL A 9 -5.84 6.71 -9.32
N PHE A 10 -6.24 6.44 -8.08
CA PHE A 10 -6.08 5.11 -7.50
C PHE A 10 -7.23 4.20 -7.99
N PRO A 11 -6.96 2.92 -8.26
CA PRO A 11 -8.01 1.92 -8.34
C PRO A 11 -8.85 1.94 -7.05
N ASP A 12 -10.11 1.52 -7.14
CA ASP A 12 -11.02 1.49 -6.00
C ASP A 12 -10.50 0.48 -4.98
N ILE A 13 -9.83 0.95 -3.94
CA ILE A 13 -9.21 0.09 -2.92
C ILE A 13 -10.34 -0.55 -2.11
N PRO A 14 -10.50 -1.89 -2.14
CA PRO A 14 -11.55 -2.56 -1.37
C PRO A 14 -11.43 -2.24 0.13
N LYS A 15 -12.56 -2.11 0.82
CA LYS A 15 -12.61 -1.73 2.24
C LYS A 15 -11.65 -2.52 3.16
N PRO A 16 -11.49 -3.86 3.02
CA PRO A 16 -10.52 -4.63 3.81
C PRO A 16 -9.06 -4.17 3.61
N LEU A 17 -8.74 -3.62 2.44
CA LEU A 17 -7.41 -3.15 2.05
C LEU A 17 -7.20 -1.65 2.24
N SER A 18 -8.19 -0.91 2.74
CA SER A 18 -8.17 0.55 2.90
C SER A 18 -6.91 1.09 3.58
N PHE A 19 -6.32 0.33 4.51
CA PHE A 19 -5.08 0.72 5.19
C PHE A 19 -3.88 0.88 4.23
N LEU A 20 -3.85 0.19 3.09
CA LEU A 20 -2.79 0.36 2.09
C LEU A 20 -2.73 1.79 1.54
N GLY A 21 -3.87 2.46 1.39
CA GLY A 21 -3.92 3.86 0.96
C GLY A 21 -3.35 4.81 2.02
N THR A 22 -3.61 4.53 3.31
CA THR A 22 -2.98 5.28 4.41
C THR A 22 -1.48 5.01 4.45
N LEU A 23 -1.09 3.74 4.32
CA LEU A 23 0.29 3.30 4.43
C LEU A 23 1.14 3.86 3.29
N SER A 24 0.67 3.85 2.05
CA SER A 24 1.43 4.35 0.88
C SER A 24 1.79 5.84 0.98
N HIS A 25 1.01 6.62 1.73
CA HIS A 25 1.19 8.06 1.90
C HIS A 25 2.00 8.45 3.15
N ASN A 26 2.46 7.49 3.95
CA ASN A 26 3.20 7.76 5.18
C ASN A 26 4.61 7.18 5.16
N LEU A 27 5.64 8.04 5.27
CA LEU A 27 7.05 7.63 5.12
C LEU A 27 7.51 6.51 6.08
N TRP A 28 6.81 6.28 7.20
CA TRP A 28 7.09 5.20 8.15
C TRP A 28 7.25 3.83 7.48
N TRP A 29 6.48 3.55 6.41
CA TRP A 29 6.56 2.26 5.71
C TRP A 29 7.98 1.97 5.19
N SER A 30 8.71 2.99 4.75
CA SER A 30 10.03 2.85 4.12
C SER A 30 11.12 2.39 5.09
N TRP A 31 10.87 2.52 6.40
CA TRP A 31 11.78 2.07 7.46
C TRP A 31 11.28 0.79 8.15
N ASN A 32 10.19 0.20 7.66
CA ASN A 32 9.60 -1.00 8.23
C ASN A 32 9.57 -2.14 7.21
N GLN A 33 10.43 -3.15 7.40
CA GLN A 33 10.51 -4.28 6.48
C GLN A 33 9.15 -4.98 6.28
N SER A 34 8.36 -5.18 7.34
CA SER A 34 7.04 -5.82 7.20
C SER A 34 6.06 -4.98 6.36
N ALA A 35 6.17 -3.64 6.41
CA ALA A 35 5.37 -2.77 5.55
C ALA A 35 5.84 -2.81 4.09
N ILE A 36 7.15 -2.86 3.83
CA ILE A 36 7.72 -3.06 2.48
C ILE A 36 7.22 -4.39 1.90
N GLU A 37 7.23 -5.47 2.69
CA GLU A 37 6.75 -6.78 2.27
C GLU A 37 5.26 -6.80 1.93
N LEU A 38 4.43 -5.89 2.46
CA LEU A 38 3.03 -5.78 2.02
C LEU A 38 2.96 -5.40 0.54
N PHE A 39 3.65 -4.34 0.13
CA PHE A 39 3.66 -3.89 -1.27
C PHE A 39 4.27 -4.95 -2.18
N ARG A 40 5.42 -5.52 -1.80
CA ARG A 40 6.09 -6.57 -2.58
C ARG A 40 5.20 -7.81 -2.77
N ARG A 41 4.42 -8.23 -1.77
CA ARG A 41 3.52 -9.40 -1.88
C ARG A 41 2.34 -9.19 -2.84
N ILE A 42 1.96 -7.93 -3.12
CA ILE A 42 0.89 -7.64 -4.08
C ILE A 42 1.34 -8.05 -5.48
N ASP A 43 2.49 -7.52 -5.90
CA ASP A 43 3.12 -7.80 -7.19
C ASP A 43 4.62 -7.47 -7.11
N PRO A 44 5.51 -8.48 -6.95
CA PRO A 44 6.93 -8.24 -6.77
C PRO A 44 7.59 -7.59 -8.00
N LEU A 45 7.14 -7.95 -9.21
CA LEU A 45 7.74 -7.45 -10.45
C LEU A 45 7.40 -5.97 -10.64
N LEU A 46 6.12 -5.62 -10.49
CA LEU A 46 5.68 -4.22 -10.56
C LEU A 46 6.29 -3.39 -9.43
N TRP A 47 6.52 -3.98 -8.25
CA TRP A 47 7.13 -3.30 -7.11
C TRP A 47 8.58 -2.87 -7.40
N ASP A 48 9.35 -3.78 -7.98
CA ASP A 48 10.74 -3.51 -8.36
C ASP A 48 10.82 -2.60 -9.60
N GLU A 49 9.94 -2.78 -10.59
CA GLU A 49 9.86 -1.92 -11.79
C GLU A 49 9.63 -0.44 -11.43
N LEU A 50 8.79 -0.19 -10.42
CA LEU A 50 8.46 1.18 -9.98
C LEU A 50 9.45 1.73 -8.94
N GLY A 51 10.57 1.05 -8.69
CA GLY A 51 11.63 1.51 -7.79
C GLY A 51 11.11 1.74 -6.37
N TRP A 52 10.20 0.87 -5.90
CA TRP A 52 9.63 0.92 -4.55
C TRP A 52 8.79 2.18 -4.26
N ASN A 53 8.23 2.81 -5.28
CA ASN A 53 7.31 3.94 -5.10
C ASN A 53 5.89 3.44 -4.77
N ALA A 54 5.53 3.42 -3.48
CA ALA A 54 4.23 2.94 -2.99
C ALA A 54 3.01 3.64 -3.61
N ILE A 55 3.11 4.94 -3.89
CA ILE A 55 2.01 5.71 -4.48
C ILE A 55 1.82 5.33 -5.94
N ALA A 56 2.92 5.31 -6.72
CA ALA A 56 2.91 4.90 -8.12
C ALA A 56 2.50 3.43 -8.30
N PHE A 57 2.86 2.59 -7.33
CA PHE A 57 2.52 1.18 -7.27
C PHE A 57 1.02 0.99 -7.05
N MET A 58 0.46 1.59 -6.00
CA MET A 58 -0.98 1.48 -5.72
C MET A 58 -1.85 1.99 -6.87
N ALA A 59 -1.38 2.95 -7.67
CA ALA A 59 -2.09 3.43 -8.86
C ALA A 59 -2.05 2.46 -10.06
N ARG A 60 -1.12 1.49 -10.08
CA ARG A 60 -0.90 0.56 -11.21
C ARG A 60 -1.35 -0.87 -10.92
N VAL A 61 -1.50 -1.24 -9.66
CA VAL A 61 -2.03 -2.57 -9.28
C VAL A 61 -3.42 -2.74 -9.89
N SER A 62 -3.67 -3.88 -10.52
CA SER A 62 -4.96 -4.17 -11.14
C SER A 62 -6.09 -4.30 -10.10
N GLN A 63 -7.30 -3.88 -10.46
CA GLN A 63 -8.47 -4.04 -9.59
C GLN A 63 -8.73 -5.51 -9.24
N ALA A 64 -8.52 -6.43 -10.19
CA ALA A 64 -8.67 -7.86 -9.97
C ALA A 64 -7.73 -8.34 -8.85
N ARG A 65 -6.46 -7.90 -8.86
CA ARG A 65 -5.49 -8.27 -7.83
C ARG A 65 -5.87 -7.73 -6.46
N LEU A 66 -6.38 -6.49 -6.39
CA LEU A 66 -6.89 -5.93 -5.13
C LEU A 66 -8.10 -6.72 -4.60
N ASN A 67 -9.01 -7.15 -5.49
CA ASN A 67 -10.17 -7.94 -5.09
C ASN A 67 -9.79 -9.34 -4.58
N GLU A 68 -8.81 -9.99 -5.21
CA GLU A 68 -8.24 -11.25 -4.71
C GLU A 68 -7.68 -11.09 -3.30
N LEU A 69 -6.81 -10.10 -3.09
CA LEU A 69 -6.17 -9.84 -1.81
C LEU A 69 -7.16 -9.41 -0.72
N ALA A 70 -8.27 -8.77 -1.11
CA ALA A 70 -9.34 -8.40 -0.18
C ALA A 70 -10.06 -9.63 0.41
N SER A 71 -9.86 -10.82 -0.17
CA SER A 71 -10.41 -12.09 0.32
C SER A 71 -9.33 -13.07 0.78
N ASP A 72 -8.04 -12.72 0.69
CA ASP A 72 -6.93 -13.55 1.12
C ASP A 72 -6.64 -13.34 2.62
N ASN A 73 -7.04 -14.32 3.43
CA ASN A 73 -6.84 -14.30 4.89
C ASN A 73 -5.37 -14.17 5.31
N SER A 74 -4.42 -14.75 4.57
CA SER A 74 -2.99 -14.65 4.87
C SER A 74 -2.49 -13.22 4.65
N TYR A 75 -2.94 -12.59 3.56
CA TYR A 75 -2.60 -11.20 3.28
C TYR A 75 -3.24 -10.25 4.29
N LEU A 76 -4.53 -10.43 4.60
CA LEU A 76 -5.25 -9.60 5.57
C LEU A 76 -4.67 -9.70 6.98
N ALA A 77 -4.25 -10.89 7.41
CA ALA A 77 -3.59 -11.07 8.70
C ALA A 77 -2.26 -10.31 8.78
N HIS A 78 -1.47 -10.34 7.70
CA HIS A 78 -0.22 -9.57 7.62
C HIS A 78 -0.49 -8.06 7.59
N LEU A 79 -1.49 -7.62 6.83
CA LEU A 79 -1.92 -6.23 6.76
C LEU A 79 -2.32 -5.70 8.14
N ASP A 80 -3.11 -6.47 8.89
CA ASP A 80 -3.55 -6.08 10.22
C ASP A 80 -2.39 -6.03 11.23
N GLN A 81 -1.43 -6.97 11.14
CA GLN A 81 -0.22 -6.93 11.96
C GLN A 81 0.58 -5.64 11.74
N VAL A 82 0.78 -5.23 10.48
CA VAL A 82 1.47 -3.98 10.15
C VAL A 82 0.65 -2.78 10.61
N LYS A 83 -0.67 -2.79 10.41
CA LYS A 83 -1.58 -1.73 10.87
C LYS A 83 -1.48 -1.48 12.37
N ARG A 84 -1.50 -2.54 13.20
CA ARG A 84 -1.32 -2.40 14.65
C ARG A 84 0.02 -1.77 15.01
N ARG A 85 1.10 -2.16 14.34
CA ARG A 85 2.44 -1.57 14.54
C ARG A 85 2.48 -0.10 14.14
N PHE A 86 1.86 0.24 13.01
CA PHE A 86 1.73 1.62 12.53
C PHE A 86 0.99 2.48 13.55
N THR A 87 -0.18 2.03 14.02
CA THR A 87 -0.99 2.78 14.99
C THR A 87 -0.23 3.04 16.28
N ASN A 88 0.47 2.04 16.82
CA ASN A 88 1.24 2.18 18.05
C ASN A 88 2.45 3.13 17.93
N ARG A 89 2.95 3.39 16.73
CA ARG A 89 4.17 4.19 16.51
C ARG A 89 3.90 5.58 15.96
N VAL A 90 2.89 5.73 15.11
CA VAL A 90 2.59 6.97 14.40
C VAL A 90 1.51 7.79 15.11
N HIS A 91 0.62 7.15 15.88
CA HIS A 91 -0.41 7.83 16.68
C HIS A 91 -0.09 7.90 18.17
N ALA A 92 1.11 7.49 18.59
CA ALA A 92 1.60 7.68 19.96
C ALA A 92 2.27 9.06 20.08
N SER A 93 1.45 10.12 20.13
CA SER A 93 1.83 11.48 20.50
C SER A 93 0.70 12.10 21.33
#